data_AF-A0A1P8M3P8-F1
#
_entry.id   AF-A0A1P8M3P8-F1
#
_cell.length_a   1.000
_cell.length_b   1.000
_cell.length_c   1.000
_cell.angle_alpha   90.00
_cell.angle_beta   90.00
_cell.angle_gamma   90.00
#
_symmetry.space_group_name_H-M   'P 1'
#
loop_
_entity.id
_entity.type
_entity.pdbx_description
1 polymer ?
#
loop_
_entity_poly.entity_id
_entity_poly.type
_entity_poly.pdbx_seq_one_letter_code
_entity_poly.pdbx_strand_id
1 'polypeptide(L)'
;MVAVLLGWNPGVGDTWPGYSRVVDELATAGVHRRAWPVGTGARPTPGTDAWLVLHGKTGSGLIGHGVVVSAPYLAAGPDLPYPPLSQLPGEACVDVDFDMLLPLGDQIPVDILAARAPLTDWAAAPVAGGCQPVPEEQSRAIRELWAECLPADEIDPVLPVPGTLPQDAMIRVGVNRYERNPYARRVCLAHHGTSCAACGFSFEAAYGPEGEGFIQVHHLVPAAQLGPGYELDPVGDLVPLCSNCHAMAHRRRIPYTVAELRAMRSRAGYISGSVVTQQELDAQADARRILGST
;
A
#
# COMPACT_ATOMS: atom_id res chain seq x y z
N MET A 1 0.73 -10.02 -20.64
CA MET A 1 1.32 -10.60 -19.40
C MET A 1 0.91 -9.70 -18.26
N VAL A 2 0.12 -10.24 -17.33
CA VAL A 2 -0.48 -9.42 -16.26
C VAL A 2 0.42 -9.38 -15.02
N ALA A 3 1.16 -10.46 -14.74
CA ALA A 3 2.05 -10.55 -13.59
C ALA A 3 3.30 -11.39 -13.85
N VAL A 4 4.37 -11.12 -13.09
CA VAL A 4 5.61 -11.91 -13.02
C VAL A 4 6.02 -12.16 -11.57
N LEU A 5 6.69 -13.29 -11.33
CA LEU A 5 7.40 -13.59 -10.09
C LEU A 5 8.87 -13.17 -10.24
N LEU A 6 9.35 -12.43 -9.24
CA LEU A 6 10.73 -12.04 -9.05
C LEU A 6 11.25 -12.79 -7.82
N GLY A 7 12.24 -13.67 -7.96
CA GLY A 7 12.74 -14.42 -6.81
C GLY A 7 14.01 -13.83 -6.21
N TRP A 8 14.11 -13.89 -4.89
CA TRP A 8 15.22 -13.36 -4.10
C TRP A 8 15.64 -14.34 -3.02
N ASN A 9 16.94 -14.63 -2.96
CA ASN A 9 17.53 -15.42 -1.87
C ASN A 9 18.61 -14.61 -1.13
N PRO A 10 18.39 -14.20 0.14
CA PRO A 10 19.36 -13.47 0.94
C PRO A 10 20.68 -14.21 1.16
N GLY A 11 20.70 -15.54 1.03
CA GLY A 11 21.88 -16.38 1.24
C GLY A 11 22.73 -16.61 -0.01
N VAL A 12 22.27 -16.20 -1.19
CA VAL A 12 22.98 -16.41 -2.47
C VAL A 12 23.61 -15.11 -2.99
N GLY A 13 23.23 -13.95 -2.43
CA GLY A 13 23.84 -12.67 -2.72
C GLY A 13 23.16 -11.52 -1.99
N ASP A 14 23.78 -10.35 -1.99
CA ASP A 14 23.26 -9.14 -1.35
C ASP A 14 22.36 -8.33 -2.31
N THR A 15 21.30 -8.97 -2.78
CA THR A 15 20.32 -8.36 -3.71
C THR A 15 19.54 -7.23 -3.02
N TRP A 16 19.39 -7.30 -1.70
CA TRP A 16 18.71 -6.32 -0.87
C TRP A 16 19.54 -6.01 0.39
N PRO A 17 20.60 -5.20 0.26
CA PRO A 17 21.46 -4.81 1.38
C PRO A 17 20.64 -4.13 2.45
N GLY A 18 20.61 -4.73 3.64
CA GLY A 18 19.82 -4.23 4.75
C GLY A 18 18.34 -4.16 4.40
N TYR A 19 17.74 -5.25 3.92
CA TYR A 19 16.32 -5.32 3.53
C TYR A 19 15.37 -4.63 4.51
N SER A 20 15.56 -4.77 5.83
CA SER A 20 14.76 -4.06 6.83
C SER A 20 14.76 -2.55 6.64
N ARG A 21 15.93 -1.96 6.33
CA ARG A 21 16.05 -0.54 6.01
C ARG A 21 15.34 -0.19 4.71
N VAL A 22 15.32 -1.10 3.74
CA VAL A 22 14.58 -0.86 2.48
C VAL A 22 13.07 -0.86 2.72
N VAL A 23 12.57 -1.72 3.61
CA VAL A 23 11.17 -1.69 4.06
C VAL A 23 10.86 -0.32 4.70
N ASP A 24 11.74 0.18 5.58
CA ASP A 24 11.59 1.49 6.22
C ASP A 24 11.65 2.67 5.22
N GLU A 25 12.57 2.59 4.25
CA GLU A 25 12.72 3.59 3.18
C GLU A 25 11.49 3.62 2.27
N LEU A 26 10.97 2.44 1.91
CA LEU A 26 9.72 2.32 1.14
C LEU A 26 8.54 2.91 1.89
N ALA A 27 8.39 2.63 3.19
CA ALA A 27 7.34 3.22 4.01
C ALA A 27 7.41 4.77 4.06
N THR A 28 8.59 5.34 3.82
CA THR A 28 8.81 6.80 3.81
C THR A 28 8.65 7.42 2.42
N ALA A 29 9.16 6.75 1.39
CA ALA A 29 9.19 7.25 0.01
C ALA A 29 7.91 6.88 -0.78
N GLY A 30 7.17 5.89 -0.30
CA GLY A 30 6.00 5.30 -0.97
C GLY A 30 6.34 4.33 -2.10
N VAL A 31 7.56 4.41 -2.65
CA VAL A 31 8.08 3.53 -3.70
C VAL A 31 9.58 3.35 -3.51
N HIS A 32 10.06 2.12 -3.72
CA HIS A 32 11.47 1.79 -3.84
C HIS A 32 11.78 1.25 -5.24
N ARG A 33 12.51 2.02 -6.05
CA ARG A 33 12.85 1.64 -7.43
C ARG A 33 14.10 0.75 -7.48
N ARG A 34 14.02 -0.32 -8.26
CA ARG A 34 15.18 -1.19 -8.57
C ARG A 34 15.18 -1.63 -10.02
N ALA A 35 16.37 -1.71 -10.60
CA ALA A 35 16.61 -2.42 -11.84
C ALA A 35 16.65 -3.93 -11.58
N TRP A 36 15.79 -4.68 -12.24
CA TRP A 36 15.65 -6.13 -12.08
C TRP A 36 16.02 -6.88 -13.36
N PRO A 37 16.97 -7.83 -13.31
CA PRO A 37 17.31 -8.66 -14.47
C PRO A 37 16.13 -9.56 -14.82
N VAL A 38 15.68 -9.57 -16.08
CA VAL A 38 14.52 -10.38 -16.50
C VAL A 38 14.90 -11.76 -17.02
N GLY A 39 16.18 -12.00 -17.30
CA GLY A 39 16.67 -13.22 -17.92
C GLY A 39 16.20 -13.35 -19.38
N THR A 40 16.22 -14.57 -19.92
CA THR A 40 15.86 -14.84 -21.33
C THR A 40 14.40 -15.26 -21.54
N GLY A 41 13.68 -15.58 -20.47
CA GLY A 41 12.36 -16.24 -20.54
C GLY A 41 11.19 -15.28 -20.70
N ALA A 42 11.06 -14.30 -19.80
CA ALA A 42 9.93 -13.36 -19.78
C ALA A 42 10.35 -11.95 -20.17
N ARG A 43 9.44 -11.24 -20.83
CA ARG A 43 9.59 -9.83 -21.23
C ARG A 43 8.42 -9.02 -20.68
N PRO A 44 8.44 -8.69 -19.38
CA PRO A 44 7.38 -7.88 -18.81
C PRO A 44 7.38 -6.47 -19.43
N THR A 45 6.21 -5.86 -19.45
CA THR A 45 5.98 -4.51 -19.98
C THR A 45 5.59 -3.57 -18.85
N PRO A 46 5.68 -2.24 -19.04
CA PRO A 46 5.15 -1.29 -18.07
C PRO A 46 3.70 -1.62 -17.66
N GLY A 47 3.42 -1.59 -16.36
CA GLY A 47 2.12 -1.94 -15.78
C GLY A 47 1.95 -3.42 -15.41
N THR A 48 2.92 -4.30 -15.71
CA THR A 48 2.91 -5.69 -15.22
C THR A 48 3.14 -5.72 -13.71
N ASP A 49 2.29 -6.46 -12.98
CA ASP A 49 2.48 -6.73 -11.54
C ASP A 49 3.77 -7.54 -11.34
N ALA A 50 4.57 -7.16 -10.35
CA ALA A 50 5.84 -7.80 -10.00
C ALA A 50 5.80 -8.30 -8.55
N TRP A 51 5.72 -9.62 -8.39
CA TRP A 51 5.60 -10.28 -7.10
C TRP A 51 6.95 -10.76 -6.60
N LEU A 52 7.41 -10.26 -5.45
CA LEU A 52 8.70 -10.65 -4.87
C LEU A 52 8.54 -11.92 -4.03
N VAL A 53 9.23 -12.98 -4.42
CA VAL A 53 9.27 -14.27 -3.73
C VAL A 53 10.58 -14.40 -2.96
N LEU A 54 10.51 -14.47 -1.64
CA LEU A 54 11.64 -14.80 -0.78
C LEU A 54 11.92 -16.31 -0.84
N HIS A 55 13.18 -16.67 -1.03
CA HIS A 55 13.71 -18.02 -0.87
C HIS A 55 14.64 -18.05 0.35
N GLY A 56 14.26 -18.80 1.38
CA GLY A 56 15.01 -18.85 2.64
C GLY A 56 15.01 -20.23 3.27
N LYS A 57 16.04 -20.53 4.07
CA LYS A 57 16.13 -21.79 4.84
C LYS A 57 15.01 -21.92 5.87
N THR A 58 14.48 -20.80 6.36
CA THR A 58 13.43 -20.72 7.37
C THR A 58 12.03 -20.62 6.76
N GLY A 59 11.90 -20.69 5.44
CA GLY A 59 10.63 -20.64 4.72
C GLY A 59 10.71 -19.75 3.48
N SER A 60 10.12 -20.21 2.38
CA SER A 60 9.94 -19.42 1.16
C SER A 60 8.52 -18.89 1.09
N GLY A 61 8.33 -17.71 0.52
CA GLY A 61 7.02 -17.07 0.49
C GLY A 61 6.99 -15.76 -0.30
N LEU A 62 5.79 -15.30 -0.60
CA LEU A 62 5.57 -14.01 -1.23
C LEU A 62 5.76 -12.90 -0.19
N ILE A 63 6.71 -11.99 -0.42
CA ILE A 63 7.14 -10.98 0.54
C ILE A 63 6.95 -9.55 0.03
N GLY A 64 6.49 -9.37 -1.20
CA GLY A 64 6.38 -8.03 -1.75
C GLY A 64 5.62 -7.94 -3.05
N HIS A 65 5.19 -6.71 -3.32
CA HIS A 65 4.54 -6.28 -4.54
C HIS A 65 5.27 -5.07 -5.13
N GLY A 66 5.26 -4.97 -6.44
CA GLY A 66 5.73 -3.84 -7.20
C GLY A 66 5.14 -3.83 -8.61
N VAL A 67 5.51 -2.81 -9.37
CA VAL A 67 5.01 -2.62 -10.74
C VAL A 67 6.18 -2.37 -11.66
N VAL A 68 6.21 -3.05 -12.81
CA VAL A 68 7.19 -2.78 -13.86
C VAL A 68 6.89 -1.40 -14.46
N VAL A 69 7.88 -0.52 -14.53
CA VAL A 69 7.72 0.88 -14.97
C VAL A 69 8.55 1.24 -16.20
N SER A 70 9.43 0.35 -16.67
CA SER A 70 10.19 0.54 -17.89
C SER A 70 9.91 -0.58 -18.90
N ALA A 71 10.16 -0.28 -20.18
CA ALA A 71 10.38 -1.33 -21.16
C ALA A 71 11.72 -2.04 -20.85
N PRO A 72 11.91 -3.30 -21.28
CA PRO A 72 13.20 -3.99 -21.15
C PRO A 72 14.33 -3.22 -21.83
N TYR A 73 15.43 -3.00 -21.11
CA TYR A 73 16.64 -2.34 -21.61
C TYR A 73 17.87 -3.20 -21.31
N LEU A 74 18.92 -3.04 -22.11
CA LEU A 74 20.22 -3.67 -21.82
C LEU A 74 20.95 -2.82 -20.80
N ALA A 75 21.35 -3.41 -19.68
CA ALA A 75 22.17 -2.70 -18.70
C ALA A 75 23.50 -2.28 -19.34
N ALA A 76 23.77 -0.99 -19.41
CA ALA A 76 25.00 -0.44 -20.00
C ALA A 76 25.68 0.53 -19.02
N GLY A 77 26.83 0.11 -18.49
CA GLY A 77 27.82 0.98 -17.86
C GLY A 77 27.51 1.48 -16.43
N PRO A 78 28.51 2.10 -15.76
CA PRO A 78 28.48 2.47 -14.33
C PRO A 78 27.57 3.65 -13.95
N ASP A 79 26.87 4.29 -14.90
CA ASP A 79 26.11 5.54 -14.68
C ASP A 79 24.59 5.33 -14.51
N LEU A 80 24.14 4.11 -14.22
CA LEU A 80 22.73 3.87 -13.92
C LEU A 80 22.37 4.44 -12.52
N PRO A 81 21.22 5.13 -12.37
CA PRO A 81 20.78 5.65 -11.07
C PRO A 81 20.58 4.54 -10.03
N TYR A 82 20.34 3.31 -10.49
CA TYR A 82 20.38 2.09 -9.68
C TYR A 82 21.13 1.01 -10.47
N PRO A 83 22.32 0.57 -10.03
CA PRO A 83 23.03 -0.49 -10.73
C PRO A 83 22.18 -1.78 -10.70
N PRO A 84 22.17 -2.56 -11.78
CA PRO A 84 21.44 -3.82 -11.83
C PRO A 84 21.98 -4.78 -10.78
N LEU A 85 21.08 -5.60 -10.23
CA LEU A 85 21.40 -6.62 -9.24
C LEU A 85 22.40 -7.66 -9.75
N SER A 86 22.42 -7.86 -11.07
CA SER A 86 23.41 -8.65 -11.80
C SER A 86 24.25 -7.73 -12.68
N GLN A 87 25.57 -7.84 -12.61
CA GLN A 87 26.51 -7.09 -13.45
C GLN A 87 26.90 -7.87 -14.72
N LEU A 88 26.13 -8.90 -15.11
CA LEU A 88 26.43 -9.68 -16.30
C LEU A 88 26.25 -8.79 -17.56
N PRO A 89 27.29 -8.66 -18.40
CA PRO A 89 27.21 -7.83 -19.60
C PRO A 89 26.11 -8.32 -20.56
N GLY A 90 25.24 -7.41 -21.01
CA GLY A 90 24.19 -7.73 -21.99
C GLY A 90 22.93 -8.37 -21.43
N GLU A 91 22.78 -8.45 -20.11
CA GLU A 91 21.53 -8.90 -19.49
C GLU A 91 20.44 -7.81 -19.61
N ALA A 92 19.26 -8.21 -20.07
CA ALA A 92 18.11 -7.32 -20.13
C ALA A 92 17.55 -7.10 -18.71
N CYS A 93 17.26 -5.85 -18.40
CA CYS A 93 16.68 -5.42 -17.14
C CYS A 93 15.38 -4.63 -17.39
N VAL A 94 14.54 -4.58 -16.36
CA VAL A 94 13.43 -3.65 -16.26
C VAL A 94 13.52 -2.90 -14.95
N ASP A 95 13.00 -1.68 -14.90
CA ASP A 95 12.81 -0.98 -13.64
C ASP A 95 11.50 -1.44 -13.01
N VAL A 96 11.57 -1.77 -11.73
CA VAL A 96 10.44 -2.16 -10.88
C VAL A 96 10.33 -1.15 -9.76
N ASP A 97 9.14 -0.55 -9.65
CA ASP A 97 8.75 0.27 -8.51
C ASP A 97 8.10 -0.66 -7.48
N PHE A 98 8.84 -1.08 -6.47
CA PHE A 98 8.27 -1.79 -5.32
C PHE A 98 7.49 -0.78 -4.48
N ASP A 99 6.21 -1.05 -4.27
CA ASP A 99 5.27 -0.18 -3.55
C ASP A 99 4.74 -0.85 -2.27
N MET A 100 5.05 -2.13 -2.05
CA MET A 100 4.84 -2.79 -0.76
C MET A 100 5.84 -3.94 -0.54
N LEU A 101 6.46 -3.97 0.64
CA LEU A 101 7.39 -5.01 1.08
C LEU A 101 7.05 -5.39 2.53
N LEU A 102 6.97 -6.69 2.81
CA LEU A 102 6.69 -7.21 4.15
C LEU A 102 8.00 -7.41 4.93
N PRO A 103 8.01 -7.23 6.26
CA PRO A 103 9.14 -7.62 7.09
C PRO A 103 9.52 -9.10 6.89
N LEU A 104 10.81 -9.42 7.07
CA LEU A 104 11.26 -10.81 7.07
C LEU A 104 10.56 -11.58 8.20
N GLY A 105 9.90 -12.69 7.85
CA GLY A 105 9.07 -13.47 8.77
C GLY A 105 7.58 -13.38 8.44
N ASP A 106 7.15 -12.30 7.79
CA ASP A 106 5.73 -12.04 7.48
C ASP A 106 5.35 -12.45 6.05
N GLN A 107 6.27 -13.07 5.30
CA GLN A 107 5.99 -13.54 3.95
C GLN A 107 4.86 -14.57 3.93
N ILE A 108 3.98 -14.49 2.93
CA ILE A 108 2.90 -15.45 2.73
C ILE A 108 3.53 -16.79 2.30
N PRO A 109 3.37 -17.87 3.08
CA PRO A 109 3.99 -19.16 2.79
C PRO A 109 3.59 -19.76 1.42
N VAL A 110 4.55 -20.41 0.75
CA VAL A 110 4.33 -21.02 -0.58
C VAL A 110 3.25 -22.11 -0.58
N ASP A 111 3.06 -22.84 0.51
CA ASP A 111 2.00 -23.84 0.63
C ASP A 111 0.60 -23.22 0.61
N ILE A 112 0.39 -22.08 1.29
CA ILE A 112 -0.85 -21.30 1.20
C ILE A 112 -1.06 -20.77 -0.22
N LEU A 113 0.01 -20.22 -0.83
CA LEU A 113 -0.02 -19.72 -2.20
C LEU A 113 -0.34 -20.82 -3.22
N ALA A 114 0.26 -22.01 -3.08
CA ALA A 114 0.05 -23.14 -3.97
C ALA A 114 -1.36 -23.74 -3.84
N ALA A 115 -1.96 -23.69 -2.64
CA ALA A 115 -3.33 -24.16 -2.44
C ALA A 115 -4.36 -23.31 -3.19
N ARG A 116 -4.13 -21.99 -3.30
CA ARG A 116 -5.04 -21.04 -3.97
C ARG A 116 -4.68 -20.72 -5.42
N ALA A 117 -3.40 -20.79 -5.76
CA ALA A 117 -2.89 -20.54 -7.09
C ALA A 117 -2.05 -21.72 -7.62
N PRO A 118 -2.66 -22.91 -7.79
CA PRO A 118 -1.94 -24.17 -8.02
C PRO A 118 -1.24 -24.27 -9.37
N LEU A 119 -1.64 -23.45 -10.37
CA LEU A 119 -1.01 -23.46 -11.69
C LEU A 119 0.21 -22.55 -11.77
N THR A 120 0.46 -21.76 -10.72
CA THR A 120 1.68 -20.97 -10.60
C THR A 120 2.77 -21.87 -10.04
N ASP A 121 3.85 -22.04 -10.80
CA ASP A 121 5.02 -22.78 -10.31
C ASP A 121 5.84 -21.90 -9.36
N TRP A 122 5.47 -21.89 -8.08
CA TRP A 122 6.12 -21.11 -7.03
C TRP A 122 7.55 -21.58 -6.74
N ALA A 123 7.88 -22.84 -7.03
CA ALA A 123 9.20 -23.41 -6.80
C ALA A 123 10.19 -23.04 -7.93
N ALA A 124 9.68 -22.79 -9.13
CA ALA A 124 10.48 -22.30 -10.26
C ALA A 124 10.80 -20.80 -10.20
N ALA A 125 10.29 -20.07 -9.20
CA ALA A 125 10.63 -18.67 -9.01
C ALA A 125 12.17 -18.52 -8.93
N PRO A 126 12.78 -17.58 -9.69
CA PRO A 126 14.23 -17.56 -9.86
C PRO A 126 14.97 -17.29 -8.54
N VAL A 127 15.88 -18.17 -8.14
CA VAL A 127 16.58 -18.04 -6.84
C VAL A 127 17.46 -16.77 -6.77
N ALA A 128 17.98 -16.31 -7.90
CA ALA A 128 18.76 -15.08 -8.02
C ALA A 128 18.64 -14.51 -9.44
N GLY A 129 17.93 -13.38 -9.57
CA GLY A 129 17.74 -12.70 -10.85
C GLY A 129 16.90 -13.46 -11.87
N GLY A 130 16.33 -12.76 -12.84
CA GLY A 130 15.33 -13.29 -13.75
C GLY A 130 13.90 -13.05 -13.29
N CYS A 131 12.94 -13.37 -14.14
CA CYS A 131 11.53 -13.36 -13.79
C CYS A 131 10.79 -14.54 -14.43
N GLN A 132 9.74 -15.01 -13.76
CA GLN A 132 8.86 -16.06 -14.25
C GLN A 132 7.46 -15.48 -14.50
N PRO A 133 6.81 -15.77 -15.63
CA PRO A 133 5.44 -15.32 -15.85
C PRO A 133 4.46 -16.06 -14.93
N VAL A 134 3.48 -15.33 -14.41
CA VAL A 134 2.33 -15.91 -13.69
C VAL A 134 1.22 -16.19 -14.72
N PRO A 135 0.56 -17.37 -14.68
CA PRO A 135 -0.61 -17.62 -15.51
C PRO A 135 -1.71 -16.57 -15.25
N GLU A 136 -2.27 -16.00 -16.31
CA GLU A 136 -3.20 -14.87 -16.19
C GLU A 136 -4.39 -15.17 -15.28
N GLU A 137 -4.95 -16.38 -15.40
CA GLU A 137 -6.06 -16.89 -14.57
C GLU A 137 -5.73 -16.97 -13.07
N GLN A 138 -4.46 -17.06 -12.69
CA GLN A 138 -4.02 -17.11 -11.29
C GLN A 138 -3.81 -15.73 -10.67
N SER A 139 -3.72 -14.68 -11.49
CA SER A 139 -3.39 -13.32 -11.01
C SER A 139 -4.43 -12.81 -10.00
N ARG A 140 -5.72 -13.12 -10.22
CA ARG A 140 -6.79 -12.73 -9.30
C ARG A 140 -6.65 -13.43 -7.94
N ALA A 141 -6.42 -14.74 -7.94
CA ALA A 141 -6.31 -15.53 -6.71
C ALA A 141 -5.13 -15.07 -5.84
N ILE A 142 -4.01 -14.68 -6.47
CA ILE A 142 -2.83 -14.13 -5.79
C ILE A 142 -3.16 -12.78 -5.13
N ARG A 143 -3.82 -11.85 -5.85
CA ARG A 143 -4.21 -10.54 -5.30
C ARG A 143 -5.18 -10.65 -4.13
N GLU A 144 -6.16 -11.54 -4.23
CA GLU A 144 -7.08 -11.82 -3.13
C GLU A 144 -6.32 -12.36 -1.91
N LEU A 145 -5.27 -13.19 -2.12
CA LEU A 145 -4.53 -13.81 -1.02
C LEU A 145 -3.64 -12.79 -0.33
N TRP A 146 -2.99 -11.96 -1.16
CA TRP A 146 -2.26 -10.81 -0.71
C TRP A 146 -3.14 -9.93 0.18
N ALA A 147 -4.35 -9.56 -0.27
CA ALA A 147 -5.27 -8.72 0.51
C ALA A 147 -5.66 -9.33 1.88
N GLU A 148 -5.86 -10.64 1.95
CA GLU A 148 -6.28 -11.33 3.17
C GLU A 148 -5.16 -11.50 4.20
N CYS A 149 -3.91 -11.61 3.76
CA CYS A 149 -2.77 -11.85 4.64
C CYS A 149 -2.12 -10.57 5.17
N LEU A 150 -2.58 -9.39 4.77
CA LEU A 150 -1.98 -8.13 5.19
C LEU A 150 -2.44 -7.70 6.58
N PRO A 151 -1.51 -7.15 7.41
CA PRO A 151 -1.86 -6.62 8.71
C PRO A 151 -2.78 -5.40 8.58
N ALA A 152 -3.94 -5.43 9.25
CA ALA A 152 -4.97 -4.40 9.15
C ALA A 152 -4.51 -3.02 9.65
N ASP A 153 -3.54 -2.97 10.56
CA ASP A 153 -3.00 -1.73 11.14
C ASP A 153 -2.03 -0.97 10.22
N GLU A 154 -1.51 -1.65 9.19
CA GLU A 154 -0.60 -1.06 8.19
C GLU A 154 -1.32 -0.56 6.94
N ILE A 155 -2.64 -0.81 6.85
CA ILE A 155 -3.47 -0.43 5.73
C ILE A 155 -4.08 0.95 5.97
N ASP A 156 -3.92 1.84 4.99
CA ASP A 156 -4.69 3.08 4.97
C ASP A 156 -6.19 2.77 4.81
N PRO A 157 -7.06 3.24 5.70
CA PRO A 157 -8.49 2.90 5.66
C PRO A 157 -9.23 3.40 4.41
N VAL A 158 -8.62 4.27 3.61
CA VAL A 158 -9.27 4.93 2.47
C VAL A 158 -8.59 4.65 1.14
N LEU A 159 -7.31 4.24 1.14
CA LEU A 159 -6.57 3.98 -0.08
C LEU A 159 -6.54 2.48 -0.38
N PRO A 160 -6.61 2.08 -1.67
CA PRO A 160 -6.39 0.70 -2.03
C PRO A 160 -4.97 0.31 -1.64
N VAL A 161 -4.84 -0.89 -1.08
CA VAL A 161 -3.53 -1.47 -0.78
C VAL A 161 -2.83 -1.81 -2.11
N PRO A 162 -1.52 -1.50 -2.25
CA PRO A 162 -0.75 -1.94 -3.40
C PRO A 162 -0.86 -3.46 -3.63
N GLY A 163 -1.08 -3.84 -4.89
CA GLY A 163 -1.20 -5.24 -5.28
C GLY A 163 -2.57 -5.88 -5.06
N THR A 164 -3.57 -5.19 -4.50
CA THR A 164 -4.92 -5.77 -4.34
C THR A 164 -5.85 -5.51 -5.51
N LEU A 165 -5.53 -4.52 -6.36
CA LEU A 165 -6.28 -4.18 -7.56
C LEU A 165 -5.41 -4.34 -8.82
N PRO A 166 -6.01 -4.62 -9.99
CA PRO A 166 -5.28 -4.56 -11.26
C PRO A 166 -4.70 -3.17 -11.53
N GLN A 167 -3.47 -3.10 -12.05
CA GLN A 167 -2.78 -1.82 -12.29
C GLN A 167 -3.50 -0.91 -13.29
N ASP A 168 -4.16 -1.47 -14.29
CA ASP A 168 -4.95 -0.72 -15.28
C ASP A 168 -6.23 -0.11 -14.69
N ALA A 169 -6.66 -0.55 -13.51
CA ALA A 169 -7.74 0.04 -12.73
C ALA A 169 -7.26 1.11 -11.73
N MET A 170 -5.94 1.35 -11.63
CA MET A 170 -5.33 2.26 -10.66
C MET A 170 -4.74 3.50 -11.33
N ILE A 171 -4.82 4.64 -10.64
CA ILE A 171 -4.06 5.84 -10.98
C ILE A 171 -3.19 6.24 -9.79
N ARG A 172 -1.95 6.64 -10.05
CA ARG A 172 -1.06 7.15 -9.00
C ARG A 172 -1.42 8.60 -8.68
N VAL A 173 -1.69 8.87 -7.40
CA VAL A 173 -1.94 10.22 -6.88
C VAL A 173 -0.91 10.54 -5.80
N GLY A 174 -0.35 11.74 -5.83
CA GLY A 174 0.55 12.20 -4.78
C GLY A 174 -0.22 12.44 -3.49
N VAL A 175 0.26 11.87 -2.39
CA VAL A 175 -0.31 12.05 -1.04
C VAL A 175 0.73 12.63 -0.08
N ASN A 176 0.27 13.19 1.04
CA ASN A 176 1.16 13.71 2.07
C ASN A 176 1.81 12.56 2.85
N ARG A 177 3.13 12.39 2.75
CA ARG A 177 3.87 11.33 3.43
C ARG A 177 3.73 11.33 4.96
N TYR A 178 3.52 12.49 5.57
CA TYR A 178 3.48 12.62 7.03
C TYR A 178 2.15 12.11 7.62
N GLU A 179 1.02 12.45 6.98
CA GLU A 179 -0.31 11.96 7.38
C GLU A 179 -0.52 10.47 7.06
N ARG A 180 0.39 9.88 6.27
CA ARG A 180 0.32 8.51 5.75
C ARG A 180 1.43 7.61 6.26
N ASN A 181 2.20 8.05 7.26
CA ASN A 181 3.23 7.25 7.89
C ASN A 181 2.61 6.31 8.95
N PRO A 182 2.64 4.98 8.77
CA PRO A 182 2.00 4.04 9.70
C PRO A 182 2.59 4.09 11.12
N TYR A 183 3.91 4.25 11.23
CA TYR A 183 4.58 4.37 12.53
C TYR A 183 4.15 5.64 13.27
N ALA A 184 4.19 6.81 12.62
CA ALA A 184 3.77 8.06 13.21
C ALA A 184 2.27 8.02 13.59
N ARG A 185 1.45 7.40 12.75
CA ARG A 185 0.04 7.13 13.08
C ARG A 185 -0.08 6.30 14.36
N ARG A 186 0.61 5.16 14.48
CA ARG A 186 0.57 4.31 15.67
C ARG A 186 0.94 5.10 16.94
N VAL A 187 2.03 5.87 16.90
CA VAL A 187 2.47 6.69 18.03
C VAL A 187 1.45 7.79 18.38
N CYS A 188 0.94 8.50 17.37
CA CYS A 188 -0.10 9.53 17.54
C CYS A 188 -1.35 8.96 18.22
N LEU A 189 -1.87 7.84 17.74
CA LEU A 189 -3.08 7.21 18.28
C LEU A 189 -2.86 6.60 19.66
N ALA A 190 -1.67 6.04 19.93
CA ALA A 190 -1.33 5.56 21.26
C ALA A 190 -1.32 6.70 22.31
N HIS A 191 -0.98 7.92 21.91
CA HIS A 191 -0.96 9.09 22.79
C HIS A 191 -2.32 9.80 22.89
N HIS A 192 -2.95 10.11 21.75
CA HIS A 192 -4.16 10.94 21.66
C HIS A 192 -5.47 10.15 21.68
N GLY A 193 -5.40 8.83 21.48
CA GLY A 193 -6.57 7.96 21.32
C GLY A 193 -7.20 8.04 19.92
N THR A 194 -8.37 7.42 19.79
CA THR A 194 -9.10 7.23 18.51
C THR A 194 -10.34 8.11 18.37
N SER A 195 -10.51 9.09 19.25
CA SER A 195 -11.60 10.06 19.16
C SER A 195 -11.17 11.31 18.39
N CYS A 196 -12.04 11.83 17.53
CA CYS A 196 -11.76 13.03 16.77
C CYS A 196 -11.52 14.24 17.69
N ALA A 197 -10.36 14.88 17.62
CA ALA A 197 -10.02 16.04 18.45
C ALA A 197 -10.92 17.27 18.19
N ALA A 198 -11.48 17.37 16.97
CA ALA A 198 -12.38 18.46 16.61
C ALA A 198 -13.83 18.22 17.05
N CYS A 199 -14.36 16.99 16.88
CA CYS A 199 -15.79 16.74 17.09
C CYS A 199 -16.16 15.73 18.15
N GLY A 200 -15.19 14.99 18.70
CA GLY A 200 -15.41 13.92 19.65
C GLY A 200 -15.98 12.64 19.05
N PHE A 201 -16.17 12.56 17.72
CA PHE A 201 -16.67 11.35 17.08
C PHE A 201 -15.65 10.22 17.23
N SER A 202 -16.14 9.05 17.66
CA SER A 202 -15.41 7.79 17.70
C SER A 202 -16.11 6.82 16.75
N PHE A 203 -15.36 6.22 15.84
CA PHE A 203 -15.90 5.23 14.91
C PHE A 203 -16.29 3.95 15.63
N GLU A 204 -15.46 3.48 16.55
CA GLU A 204 -15.76 2.31 17.38
C GLU A 204 -17.07 2.50 18.17
N ALA A 205 -17.27 3.68 18.78
CA ALA A 205 -18.48 3.96 19.53
C ALA A 205 -19.75 4.06 18.65
N ALA A 206 -19.60 4.45 17.37
CA ALA A 206 -20.71 4.67 16.45
C ALA A 206 -21.03 3.45 15.56
N TYR A 207 -20.02 2.66 15.21
CA TYR A 207 -20.11 1.54 14.26
C TYR A 207 -19.80 0.18 14.89
N GLY A 208 -19.34 0.12 16.15
CA GLY A 208 -18.96 -1.13 16.80
C GLY A 208 -17.53 -1.57 16.45
N PRO A 209 -17.21 -2.87 16.60
CA PRO A 209 -15.88 -3.43 16.32
C PRO A 209 -15.35 -3.10 14.93
N GLU A 210 -16.24 -2.95 13.94
CA GLU A 210 -15.90 -2.58 12.56
C GLU A 210 -15.31 -1.17 12.46
N GLY A 211 -15.54 -0.31 13.46
CA GLY A 211 -14.95 1.02 13.57
C GLY A 211 -13.70 1.08 14.46
N GLU A 212 -13.26 -0.04 15.04
CA GLU A 212 -12.07 -0.07 15.89
C GLU A 212 -10.83 0.37 15.12
N GLY A 213 -10.06 1.28 15.71
CA GLY A 213 -8.85 1.84 15.08
C GLY A 213 -9.12 2.68 13.83
N PHE A 214 -10.36 2.81 13.34
CA PHE A 214 -10.68 3.59 12.15
C PHE A 214 -10.70 5.09 12.48
N ILE A 215 -9.59 5.78 12.22
CA ILE A 215 -9.50 7.23 12.26
C ILE A 215 -8.32 7.72 11.42
N GLN A 216 -8.44 8.94 10.88
CA GLN A 216 -7.38 9.59 10.11
C GLN A 216 -6.51 10.44 11.04
N VAL A 217 -5.22 10.55 10.73
CA VAL A 217 -4.31 11.48 11.40
C VAL A 217 -4.10 12.70 10.50
N HIS A 218 -4.17 13.88 11.09
CA HIS A 218 -3.97 15.14 10.39
C HIS A 218 -2.69 15.81 10.87
N HIS A 219 -1.92 16.36 9.94
CA HIS A 219 -0.71 17.10 10.26
C HIS A 219 -1.03 18.57 10.51
N LEU A 220 -0.72 19.07 11.70
CA LEU A 220 -1.10 20.40 12.17
C LEU A 220 -0.37 21.52 11.43
N VAL A 221 0.92 21.32 11.10
CA VAL A 221 1.70 22.30 10.32
C VAL A 221 1.49 22.04 8.82
N PRO A 222 1.10 23.03 8.01
CA PRO A 222 0.95 22.82 6.58
C PRO A 222 2.26 22.31 5.96
N ALA A 223 2.21 21.20 5.22
CA ALA A 223 3.42 20.56 4.67
C ALA A 223 4.28 21.50 3.80
N ALA A 224 3.66 22.52 3.18
CA ALA A 224 4.33 23.55 2.40
C ALA A 224 5.24 24.49 3.21
N GLN A 225 5.18 24.43 4.55
CA GLN A 225 6.02 25.22 5.47
C GLN A 225 7.16 24.39 6.07
N LEU A 226 7.29 23.12 5.70
CA LEU A 226 8.31 22.22 6.23
C LEU A 226 9.62 22.43 5.46
N GLY A 227 10.66 22.87 6.18
CA GLY A 227 11.99 23.12 5.63
C GLY A 227 12.85 21.84 5.48
N PRO A 228 14.01 21.94 4.81
CA PRO A 228 14.98 20.84 4.76
C PRO A 228 15.46 20.52 6.19
N GLY A 229 15.28 19.26 6.61
CA GLY A 229 15.64 18.78 7.95
C GLY A 229 14.47 18.68 8.95
N TYR A 230 13.23 18.86 8.50
CA TYR A 230 12.07 18.62 9.35
C TYR A 230 11.94 17.14 9.71
N GLU A 231 11.94 16.85 11.01
CA GLU A 231 11.59 15.56 11.60
C GLU A 231 10.19 15.67 12.19
N LEU A 232 9.33 14.72 11.83
CA LEU A 232 7.96 14.67 12.32
C LEU A 232 7.96 14.22 13.79
N ASP A 233 7.37 15.02 14.69
CA ASP A 233 6.97 14.57 16.02
C ASP A 233 5.53 14.03 15.96
N PRO A 234 5.32 12.70 16.05
CA PRO A 234 3.97 12.15 15.94
C PRO A 234 3.02 12.59 17.06
N VAL A 235 3.55 13.05 18.20
CA VAL A 235 2.73 13.54 19.33
C VAL A 235 2.39 15.01 19.16
N GLY A 236 3.37 15.84 18.80
CA GLY A 236 3.20 17.28 18.66
C GLY A 236 2.59 17.73 17.34
N ASP A 237 2.87 17.04 16.23
CA ASP A 237 2.54 17.50 14.89
C ASP A 237 1.31 16.80 14.29
N LEU A 238 0.89 15.68 14.86
CA LEU A 238 -0.27 14.92 14.38
C LEU A 238 -1.43 14.97 15.37
N VAL A 239 -2.65 14.91 14.85
CA VAL A 239 -3.88 14.82 15.65
C VAL A 239 -4.91 13.88 15.01
N PRO A 240 -5.62 13.04 15.78
CA PRO A 240 -6.71 12.24 15.24
C PRO A 240 -7.93 13.09 14.85
N LEU A 241 -8.40 12.95 13.62
CA LEU A 241 -9.62 13.56 13.11
C LEU A 241 -10.50 12.50 12.41
N CYS A 242 -11.82 12.59 12.59
CA CYS A 242 -12.74 11.77 11.80
C CYS A 242 -12.74 12.19 10.33
N SER A 243 -13.16 11.29 9.43
CA SER A 243 -13.11 11.50 7.97
C SER A 243 -13.78 12.81 7.52
N ASN A 244 -14.88 13.21 8.18
CA ASN A 244 -15.55 14.48 7.88
C ASN A 244 -14.72 15.69 8.33
N CYS A 245 -14.14 15.66 9.54
CA CYS A 245 -13.35 16.77 10.05
C CYS A 245 -12.01 16.90 9.34
N HIS A 246 -11.36 15.78 8.99
CA HIS A 246 -10.12 15.76 8.22
C HIS A 246 -10.33 16.33 6.81
N ALA A 247 -11.37 15.87 6.09
CA ALA A 247 -11.71 16.43 4.79
C ALA A 247 -12.03 17.93 4.87
N MET A 248 -12.75 18.36 5.92
CA MET A 248 -13.00 19.78 6.15
C MET A 248 -11.74 20.56 6.46
N ALA A 249 -10.78 20.00 7.21
CA ALA A 249 -9.48 20.63 7.48
C ALA A 249 -8.79 21.00 6.16
N HIS A 250 -8.75 20.07 5.20
CA HIS A 250 -8.12 20.24 3.89
C HIS A 250 -8.98 20.98 2.83
N ARG A 251 -10.14 21.54 3.20
CA ARG A 251 -11.04 22.24 2.25
C ARG A 251 -10.45 23.54 1.67
N ARG A 252 -9.35 24.06 2.24
CA ARG A 252 -8.58 25.21 1.73
C ARG A 252 -7.09 24.86 1.72
N ARG A 253 -6.27 25.63 1.00
CA ARG A 253 -4.83 25.37 0.81
C ARG A 253 -4.04 25.26 2.13
N ILE A 254 -4.33 26.12 3.11
CA ILE A 254 -3.75 26.05 4.44
C ILE A 254 -4.77 25.37 5.33
N PRO A 255 -4.54 24.15 5.84
CA PRO A 255 -5.59 23.43 6.55
C PRO A 255 -6.23 24.24 7.69
N TYR A 256 -7.52 24.00 7.97
CA TYR A 256 -8.15 24.55 9.17
C TYR A 256 -7.62 23.83 10.41
N THR A 257 -7.32 24.62 11.44
CA THR A 257 -6.93 24.12 12.75
C THR A 257 -8.10 23.43 13.45
N VAL A 258 -7.78 22.56 14.42
CA VAL A 258 -8.79 21.94 15.29
C VAL A 258 -9.69 22.99 15.97
N ALA A 259 -9.12 24.12 16.39
CA ALA A 259 -9.87 25.22 16.99
C ALA A 259 -10.86 25.86 16.00
N GLU A 260 -10.44 26.10 14.76
CA GLU A 260 -11.33 26.62 13.70
C GLU A 260 -12.47 25.63 13.39
N LEU A 261 -12.16 24.33 13.27
CA LEU A 261 -13.17 23.28 13.04
C LEU A 261 -14.20 23.21 14.18
N ARG A 262 -13.73 23.28 15.44
CA ARG A 262 -14.61 23.35 16.62
C ARG A 262 -15.53 24.56 16.57
N ALA A 263 -14.98 25.74 16.28
CA ALA A 263 -15.76 26.97 16.15
C ALA A 263 -16.80 26.90 15.01
N MET A 264 -16.46 26.29 13.87
CA MET A 264 -17.42 26.06 12.78
C MET A 264 -18.58 25.16 13.23
N ARG A 265 -18.28 24.03 13.87
CA ARG A 265 -19.31 23.11 14.39
C ARG A 265 -20.22 23.78 15.41
N SER A 266 -19.66 24.56 16.34
CA SER A 266 -20.45 25.26 17.35
C SER A 266 -21.38 26.32 16.74
N ARG A 267 -20.96 27.00 15.66
CA ARG A 267 -21.77 28.03 14.97
C ARG A 267 -22.84 27.45 14.05
N ALA A 268 -22.59 26.29 13.45
CA ALA A 268 -23.51 25.68 12.49
C ALA A 268 -24.84 25.22 13.13
N GLY A 269 -24.86 25.02 14.46
CA GLY A 269 -26.03 24.49 15.15
C GLY A 269 -26.36 23.06 14.70
N TYR A 270 -27.61 22.64 14.90
CA TYR A 270 -28.11 21.35 14.42
C TYR A 270 -28.85 21.56 13.10
N ILE A 271 -28.34 20.98 12.02
CA ILE A 271 -29.10 20.84 10.76
C ILE A 271 -29.90 19.55 10.87
N SER A 272 -31.22 19.61 10.66
CA SER A 272 -32.04 18.40 10.56
C SER A 272 -31.75 17.71 9.22
N GLY A 273 -30.87 16.72 9.24
CA GLY A 273 -30.78 15.73 8.17
C GLY A 273 -31.74 14.56 8.44
N SER A 274 -32.28 13.95 7.40
CA SER A 274 -32.90 12.63 7.48
C SER A 274 -31.92 11.57 6.95
N VAL A 275 -31.94 10.39 7.54
CA VAL A 275 -31.33 9.20 6.93
C VAL A 275 -32.35 8.53 5.99
N VAL A 276 -31.87 7.64 5.13
CA VAL A 276 -32.75 6.84 4.25
C VAL A 276 -33.78 6.07 5.09
N THR A 277 -35.01 6.08 4.62
CA THR A 277 -36.13 5.37 5.25
C THR A 277 -36.06 3.87 4.96
N GLN A 278 -36.77 3.06 5.75
CA GLN A 278 -36.86 1.61 5.50
C GLN A 278 -37.42 1.30 4.10
N GLN A 279 -38.42 2.06 3.65
CA GLN A 279 -39.01 1.89 2.32
C GLN A 279 -37.98 2.14 1.20
N GLU A 280 -37.13 3.16 1.35
CA GLU A 280 -36.05 3.43 0.39
C GLU A 280 -34.97 2.35 0.43
N LEU A 281 -34.66 1.80 1.61
CA LEU A 281 -33.74 0.67 1.74
C LEU A 281 -34.27 -0.58 1.04
N ASP A 282 -35.56 -0.90 1.21
CA ASP A 282 -36.21 -2.05 0.57
C ASP A 282 -36.18 -1.89 -0.96
N ALA A 283 -36.46 -0.69 -1.47
CA ALA A 283 -36.39 -0.39 -2.90
C ALA A 283 -34.96 -0.55 -3.47
N GLN A 284 -33.92 -0.16 -2.72
CA GLN A 284 -32.53 -0.39 -3.13
C GLN A 284 -32.16 -1.87 -3.16
N ALA A 285 -32.66 -2.65 -2.19
CA ALA A 285 -32.45 -4.10 -2.16
C ALA A 285 -33.10 -4.79 -3.36
N ASP A 286 -34.32 -4.38 -3.74
CA ASP A 286 -35.01 -4.86 -4.93
C ASP A 286 -34.22 -4.58 -6.21
N ALA A 287 -33.69 -3.36 -6.36
CA ALA A 287 -32.87 -3.00 -7.50
C ALA A 287 -31.60 -3.87 -7.61
N ARG A 288 -30.93 -4.17 -6.50
CA ARG A 288 -29.76 -5.07 -6.47
C ARG A 288 -30.12 -6.51 -6.86
N ARG A 289 -31.28 -7.02 -6.42
CA ARG A 289 -31.76 -8.36 -6.79
C ARG A 289 -31.98 -8.49 -8.29
N ILE A 290 -32.55 -7.46 -8.93
CA ILE A 290 -32.75 -7.42 -10.38
C ILE A 290 -31.41 -7.47 -11.13
N LEU A 291 -30.37 -6.80 -10.64
CA LEU A 291 -29.03 -6.79 -11.28
C LEU A 291 -28.23 -8.09 -11.08
N GLY A 292 -28.50 -8.84 -10.00
CA GLY A 292 -27.83 -10.11 -9.70
C GLY A 292 -28.53 -11.36 -10.25
N SER A 293 -29.58 -11.20 -11.08
CA SER A 293 -30.38 -12.31 -11.62
C SER A 293 -30.24 -12.47 -13.14
N THR A 294 -29.00 -12.40 -13.65
CA THR A 294 -28.60 -12.85 -14.99
C THR A 294 -27.46 -13.85 -14.90
#